data_AF-A0A7C7CM70-F1
#
_entry.id   AF-A0A7C7CM70-F1
#
_cell.length_a   1.000
_cell.length_b   1.000
_cell.length_c   1.000
_cell.angle_alpha   90.00
_cell.angle_beta   90.00
_cell.angle_gamma   90.00
#
_symmetry.space_group_name_H-M   'P 1'
#
loop_
_entity.id
_entity.type
_entity.pdbx_description
1 polymer ?
#
loop_
_entity_poly.entity_id
_entity_poly.type
_entity_poly.pdbx_seq_one_letter_code
_entity_poly.pdbx_strand_id
1 'polypeptide(L)' 'MPEVVGVGVIHESSDGTLWVVAGSGLWRYDDSGWESVAGFTGWVRAIHESRDGTLWVGGYDGLWHYDDSGWC' A
#
# COMPACT_ATOMS: atom_id res chain seq x y z
N MET A 1 5.42 2.39 26.29
CA MET A 1 4.98 3.46 25.36
C MET A 1 4.58 2.76 24.08
N PRO A 2 3.30 2.79 23.66
CA PRO A 2 2.91 2.21 22.38
C PRO A 2 3.72 2.91 21.27
N GLU A 3 4.26 2.12 20.35
CA GLU A 3 5.04 2.62 19.25
C GLU A 3 4.09 3.39 18.32
N VAL A 4 4.23 4.72 18.27
CA VAL A 4 3.48 5.54 17.32
C VAL A 4 4.11 5.30 15.96
N VAL A 5 3.52 4.42 15.17
CA VAL A 5 3.93 4.19 13.80
C VAL A 5 3.39 5.35 12.95
N GLY A 6 4.29 6.12 12.35
CA GLY A 6 3.90 7.17 11.43
C GLY A 6 3.21 6.60 10.20
N VAL A 7 2.10 7.21 9.81
CA VAL A 7 1.48 6.97 8.50
C VAL A 7 2.16 7.87 7.48
N GLY A 8 2.81 7.25 6.48
CA GLY A 8 3.54 7.98 5.44
C GLY A 8 2.67 8.37 4.26
N VAL A 9 1.81 7.46 3.82
CA VAL A 9 0.98 7.59 2.62
C VAL A 9 -0.37 6.93 2.85
N ILE A 10 -1.43 7.54 2.33
CA ILE A 10 -2.77 6.97 2.23
C ILE A 10 -3.29 7.16 0.80
N HIS A 11 -3.98 6.16 0.28
CA HIS A 11 -4.64 6.19 -1.01
C HIS A 11 -5.97 5.43 -0.94
N GLU A 12 -7.03 5.98 -1.52
CA GLU A 12 -8.30 5.28 -1.70
C GLU A 12 -8.39 4.86 -3.17
N SER A 13 -8.52 3.57 -3.39
CA SER A 13 -8.70 2.98 -4.72
C SER A 13 -10.12 3.18 -5.22
N SER A 14 -10.30 3.06 -6.53
CA SER A 14 -11.59 3.24 -7.21
C SER A 14 -12.68 2.22 -6.78
N ASP A 15 -12.27 1.09 -6.22
CA ASP A 15 -13.13 0.06 -5.62
C ASP A 15 -13.54 0.35 -4.16
N GLY A 16 -13.04 1.45 -3.58
CA GLY A 16 -13.27 1.85 -2.18
C GLY A 16 -12.26 1.28 -1.18
N THR A 17 -11.27 0.53 -1.66
CA THR A 17 -10.21 -0.03 -0.81
C THR A 17 -9.24 1.07 -0.36
N LEU A 18 -8.96 1.14 0.95
CA LEU A 18 -7.94 2.04 1.49
C LEU A 18 -6.58 1.35 1.57
N TRP A 19 -5.56 2.00 1.01
CA TRP A 19 -4.17 1.58 1.06
C TRP A 19 -3.38 2.53 1.94
N VAL A 20 -2.70 1.99 2.94
CA VAL A 20 -1.96 2.76 3.94
C VAL A 20 -0.55 2.22 4.10
N VAL A 21 0.43 3.12 4.09
CA VAL A 21 1.80 2.80 4.48
C VAL A 21 1.99 3.23 5.92
N ALA A 22 2.25 2.25 6.78
CA ALA A 22 2.56 2.46 8.19
C ALA A 22 3.95 1.86 8.48
N GLY A 23 4.94 2.72 8.75
CA GLY A 23 6.34 2.29 8.88
C GLY A 23 6.87 1.74 7.55
N SER A 24 7.40 0.51 7.58
CA SER A 24 7.88 -0.20 6.38
C SER A 24 6.83 -1.17 5.79
N GLY A 25 5.62 -1.19 6.36
CA GLY A 25 4.55 -2.10 5.96
C GLY A 25 3.49 -1.40 5.12
N LEU A 26 2.94 -2.12 4.16
CA LEU A 26 1.75 -1.75 3.42
C LEU A 26 0.53 -2.49 3.98
N TRP A 27 -0.56 -1.76 4.15
CA TRP A 27 -1.81 -2.24 4.71
C TRP A 27 -2.95 -1.91 3.77
N ARG A 28 -3.93 -2.79 3.74
CA ARG A 28 -5.18 -2.63 3.00
C ARG A 28 -6.36 -2.65 3.98
N TYR A 29 -7.38 -1.85 3.71
CA TYR A 29 -8.66 -1.90 4.40
C TYR A 29 -9.80 -1.95 3.41
N ASP A 30 -10.64 -2.96 3.58
CA ASP A 30 -11.87 -3.18 2.84
C ASP A 30 -12.99 -3.62 3.79
N ASP A 31 -14.07 -4.22 3.26
CA ASP A 31 -15.21 -4.72 4.03
C ASP A 31 -14.85 -5.76 5.11
N SER A 32 -13.71 -6.44 4.96
CA SER A 32 -13.20 -7.46 5.89
C SER A 32 -12.33 -6.86 7.00
N GLY A 33 -11.98 -5.57 6.90
CA GLY A 33 -11.14 -4.87 7.85
C GLY A 33 -9.69 -4.70 7.38
N TRP A 34 -8.78 -4.46 8.34
CA TRP A 34 -7.36 -4.21 8.06
C TRP A 34 -6.60 -5.51 7.83
N GLU A 35 -5.85 -5.58 6.74
CA GLU A 35 -4.89 -6.64 6.46
C GLU A 35 -3.52 -6.08 6.11
N SER A 36 -2.46 -6.76 6.53
CA SER A 36 -1.10 -6.44 6.10
C SER A 36 -0.79 -7.15 4.79
N VAL A 37 -0.19 -6.42 3.86
CA VAL A 37 0.13 -6.95 2.54
C VAL A 37 1.52 -7.57 2.59
N ALA A 38 1.57 -8.90 2.53
CA ALA A 38 2.81 -9.66 2.64
C ALA A 38 3.76 -9.44 1.45
N GLY A 39 5.06 -9.58 1.69
CA GLY A 39 6.09 -9.48 0.66
C GLY A 39 6.51 -8.05 0.29
N PHE A 40 5.75 -7.03 0.71
CA PHE A 40 6.17 -5.65 0.55
C PHE A 40 7.17 -5.25 1.65
N THR A 41 8.38 -4.87 1.25
CA THR A 41 9.40 -4.32 2.16
C THR A 41 10.01 -3.10 1.48
N GLY A 42 9.74 -1.90 2.01
CA GLY A 42 10.28 -0.69 1.42
C GLY A 42 9.75 0.59 2.05
N TRP A 43 10.52 1.66 1.89
CA TRP A 43 10.12 3.00 2.30
C TRP A 43 9.31 3.66 1.18
N VAL A 44 7.99 3.58 1.27
CA VAL A 44 7.07 4.14 0.27
C VAL A 44 6.97 5.65 0.42
N ARG A 45 6.95 6.35 -0.73
CA ARG A 45 6.64 7.78 -0.82
C ARG A 45 5.35 8.08 -1.55
N ALA A 46 4.88 7.18 -2.41
CA ALA A 46 3.67 7.40 -3.19
C ALA A 46 2.98 6.09 -3.55
N ILE A 47 1.65 6.16 -3.63
CA ILE A 47 0.78 5.12 -4.19
C ILE A 47 -0.01 5.79 -5.32
N HIS A 48 -0.14 5.10 -6.44
CA HIS A 48 -0.90 5.57 -7.59
C HIS A 48 -1.67 4.42 -8.24
N GLU A 49 -2.98 4.52 -8.33
CA GLU A 49 -3.81 3.60 -9.11
C GLU A 49 -3.87 4.05 -10.58
N SER A 50 -3.53 3.12 -11.48
CA SER A 50 -3.69 3.29 -12.93
C SER A 50 -5.14 3.07 -13.35
N ARG A 51 -5.50 3.52 -14.56
CA ARG A 51 -6.89 3.42 -15.07
C ARG A 51 -7.40 1.99 -15.25
N ASP A 52 -6.50 1.02 -15.33
CA ASP A 52 -6.78 -0.41 -15.39
C ASP A 52 -6.89 -1.06 -14.01
N GLY A 53 -6.78 -0.29 -12.92
CA GLY A 53 -6.83 -0.77 -11.54
C GLY A 53 -5.48 -1.21 -10.97
N THR A 54 -4.40 -1.19 -11.76
CA THR A 54 -3.07 -1.55 -11.24
C THR A 54 -2.57 -0.50 -10.26
N LEU A 55 -2.19 -0.95 -9.06
CA LEU A 55 -1.60 -0.10 -8.04
C LEU A 55 -0.10 -0.05 -8.19
N TRP A 56 0.44 1.15 -8.34
CA TRP A 56 1.86 1.43 -8.39
C TRP A 56 2.31 2.00 -7.06
N VAL A 57 3.36 1.41 -6.50
CA VAL A 57 3.97 1.85 -5.24
C VAL A 57 5.39 2.30 -5.52
N GLY A 58 5.65 3.58 -5.29
CA GLY A 58 6.96 4.19 -5.49
C GLY A 58 7.65 4.43 -4.15
N GLY A 59 8.88 3.93 -4.01
CA GLY A 59 9.71 4.13 -2.81
C GLY A 59 11.14 4.52 -3.16
N TYR A 60 11.99 4.60 -2.14
CA TYR A 60 13.41 4.90 -2.36
C TYR A 60 14.15 3.78 -3.10
N ASP A 61 13.73 2.54 -2.87
CA ASP A 61 14.45 1.36 -3.37
C ASP A 61 13.93 0.89 -4.74
N GLY A 62 12.88 1.54 -5.27
CA GLY A 62 12.34 1.20 -6.57
C GLY A 62 10.86 1.53 -6.76
N LEU A 63 10.29 0.86 -7.76
CA LEU A 63 8.89 0.94 -8.16
C LEU A 63 8.35 -0.49 -8.20
N TRP A 64 7.26 -0.73 -7.48
CA TRP A 64 6.53 -1.99 -7.45
C TRP A 64 5.15 -1.79 -8.02
N HIS A 65 4.55 -2.85 -8.56
CA HIS A 65 3.13 -2.85 -8.88
C HIS A 65 2.41 -4.04 -8.25
N TYR A 66 1.14 -3.82 -7.94
CA TYR A 66 0.22 -4.83 -7.44
C TYR A 66 -0.96 -4.97 -8.40
N ASP A 67 -1.20 -6.20 -8.83
CA ASP A 67 -2.35 -6.63 -9.61
C ASP A 67 -3.03 -7.86 -8.96
N ASP A 68 -4.03 -8.43 -9.62
CA ASP A 68 -4.76 -9.63 -9.17
C ASP A 68 -3.86 -10.85 -8.90
N SER A 69 -2.62 -10.84 -9.39
CA SER A 69 -1.61 -11.90 -9.24
C SER A 69 -0.66 -11.66 -8.08
N GLY A 70 -0.68 -10.48 -7.45
CA GLY A 70 0.20 -10.08 -6.35
C GLY A 70 1.24 -9.01 -6.72
N TRP A 71 2.32 -8.93 -5.94
CA TRP A 71 3.42 -7.97 -6.17
C TRP A 71 4.41 -8.48 -7.21
N CYS A 72 4.85 -7.59 -8.10
CA CYS A 72 6.05 -7.75 -8.95
C CYS A 72 7.05 -6.63 -8.70
#